data_AF-A0A445BT66-F1
#
_entry.id   AF-A0A445BT66-F1
#
_cell.length_a   1.000
_cell.length_b   1.000
_cell.length_c   1.000
_cell.angle_alpha   90.00
_cell.angle_beta   90.00
_cell.angle_gamma   90.00
#
_symmetry.space_group_name_H-M   'P 1'
#
loop_
_entity.id
_entity.type
_entity.pdbx_description
1 polymer ?
#
loop_
_entity_poly.entity_id
_entity_poly.type
_entity_poly.pdbx_seq_one_letter_code
_entity_poly.pdbx_strand_id
1 'polypeptide(L)'
;MSDDEIKQLCLMDIDKILHSYGKTLKDYPPMPLATEVDNTLLTERVIREELNFNRDDLKKNTSDMLAIATPEQRYAFDKIVTAVYCD
;
A
#
# COMPACT_ATOMS: atom_id res chain seq x y z
N MET A 1 -1.62 -0.10 -7.91
CA MET A 1 -0.15 0.11 -8.01
C MET A 1 0.64 -1.20 -7.98
N SER A 2 1.87 -1.22 -8.50
CA SER A 2 2.81 -2.34 -8.35
C SER A 2 3.69 -2.21 -7.10
N ASP A 3 4.26 -3.32 -6.62
CA ASP A 3 5.22 -3.32 -5.50
C ASP A 3 6.43 -2.43 -5.77
N ASP A 4 6.86 -2.33 -7.03
CA ASP A 4 7.94 -1.44 -7.44
C ASP A 4 7.56 0.02 -7.26
N GLU A 5 6.35 0.43 -7.65
CA GLU A 5 5.84 1.80 -7.47
C GLU A 5 5.76 2.19 -5.99
N ILE A 6 5.27 1.28 -5.15
CA ILE A 6 5.21 1.46 -3.69
C ILE A 6 6.62 1.62 -3.11
N LYS A 7 7.56 0.77 -3.54
CA LYS A 7 8.95 0.85 -3.10
C LYS A 7 9.61 2.17 -3.50
N GLN A 8 9.33 2.68 -4.71
CA GLN A 8 9.85 3.97 -5.16
C GLN A 8 9.33 5.13 -4.30
N LEU A 9 8.02 5.18 -4.04
CA LEU A 9 7.41 6.17 -3.16
C LEU A 9 8.04 6.14 -1.76
N CYS A 10 8.20 4.95 -1.20
CA CYS A 10 8.76 4.78 0.13
C CYS A 10 10.22 5.26 0.20
N LEU A 11 11.04 4.95 -0.81
CA LEU A 11 12.43 5.42 -0.91
C LEU A 11 12.49 6.95 -1.03
N MET A 12 11.60 7.55 -1.81
CA MET A 12 11.51 9.00 -1.95
C MET A 12 11.14 9.70 -0.64
N ASP A 13 10.19 9.16 0.12
CA ASP A 13 9.81 9.68 1.43
C ASP A 13 10.96 9.55 2.44
N ILE A 14 11.68 8.42 2.42
CA ILE A 14 12.89 8.23 3.23
C ILE A 14 13.94 9.29 2.87
N ASP A 15 14.21 9.50 1.58
CA ASP A 15 15.20 10.49 1.13
C ASP A 15 14.81 11.90 1.58
N LYS A 16 13.52 12.25 1.51
CA LYS A 16 12.97 13.53 1.96
C LYS A 16 13.15 13.73 3.46
N ILE A 17 12.93 12.67 4.25
CA ILE A 17 13.21 12.67 5.70
C ILE A 17 14.71 12.85 5.94
N LEU A 18 15.58 12.11 5.25
CA LEU A 18 17.03 12.21 5.40
C LEU A 18 17.55 13.62 5.08
N HIS A 19 17.01 14.26 4.04
CA HIS A 19 17.39 15.62 3.66
C HIS A 19 17.15 16.62 4.80
N SER A 20 16.11 16.43 5.62
CA SER A 20 15.86 17.27 6.81
C SER A 20 16.96 17.15 7.88
N TYR A 21 17.74 16.07 7.86
CA TYR A 21 18.89 15.82 8.72
C TYR A 21 20.23 16.04 8.00
N GLY A 22 20.24 16.64 6.81
CA GLY A 22 21.45 16.87 6.02
C GLY A 22 22.08 15.59 5.46
N LYS A 23 21.29 14.52 5.32
CA LYS A 23 21.70 13.26 4.71
C LYS A 23 20.88 12.97 3.45
N THR A 24 21.31 11.98 2.70
CA THR A 24 20.62 11.46 1.51
C THR A 24 20.67 9.94 1.52
N LEU A 25 19.91 9.28 0.65
CA LEU A 25 20.00 7.83 0.45
C LEU A 25 21.42 7.38 0.07
N LYS A 26 22.25 8.25 -0.54
CA LYS A 26 23.64 7.94 -0.90
C LYS A 26 24.52 7.67 0.33
N ASP A 27 24.14 8.20 1.49
CA ASP A 27 24.85 7.98 2.76
C ASP A 27 24.57 6.60 3.37
N TYR A 28 23.66 5.82 2.75
CA TYR A 28 23.25 4.48 3.19
C TYR A 28 23.39 3.46 2.05
N PRO A 29 24.63 3.04 1.69
CA PRO A 29 24.91 2.19 0.51
C PRO A 29 24.12 0.87 0.39
N PRO A 30 23.70 0.19 1.48
CA PRO A 30 22.83 -0.98 1.38
C PRO A 30 21.43 -0.67 0.82
N MET A 31 21.01 0.60 0.83
CA MET A 31 19.69 1.03 0.39
C MET A 31 19.70 1.40 -1.10
N PRO A 32 18.78 0.87 -1.92
CA PRO A 32 18.69 1.25 -3.32
C PRO A 32 18.25 2.71 -3.46
N LEU A 33 18.74 3.39 -4.49
CA LEU A 33 18.27 4.73 -4.84
C LEU A 33 16.88 4.66 -5.45
N ALA A 34 16.06 5.67 -5.21
CA ALA A 34 14.84 5.85 -5.97
C ALA A 34 15.21 6.18 -7.43
N THR A 35 14.53 5.52 -8.38
CA THR A 35 14.51 5.92 -9.78
C THR A 35 13.88 7.32 -9.87
N GLU A 36 14.33 8.17 -10.79
CA GLU A 36 13.70 9.47 -11.07
C GLU A 36 12.32 9.27 -11.71
N VAL A 37 11.37 8.84 -10.90
CA VAL A 37 9.95 8.84 -11.23
C VAL A 37 9.36 10.05 -10.53
N ASP A 38 8.45 10.76 -11.21
CA ASP A 38 7.83 11.93 -10.62
C ASP A 38 6.98 11.53 -9.40
N ASN A 39 7.46 11.85 -8.20
CA ASN A 39 6.77 11.60 -6.94
C ASN A 39 5.35 12.19 -6.96
N THR A 40 5.16 13.32 -7.65
CA THR A 40 3.85 13.98 -7.72
C THR A 40 2.87 13.16 -8.53
N LEU A 41 3.27 12.64 -9.70
CA LEU A 41 2.45 11.74 -10.51
C LEU A 41 2.12 10.44 -9.78
N LEU A 42 3.08 9.87 -9.06
CA LEU A 42 2.84 8.67 -8.25
C LEU A 42 1.86 8.95 -7.10
N THR A 43 2.03 10.08 -6.39
CA THR A 43 1.11 10.49 -5.30
C THR A 43 -0.29 10.79 -5.81
N GLU A 44 -0.41 11.51 -6.94
CA GLU A 44 -1.69 11.78 -7.60
C GLU A 44 -2.38 10.50 -8.03
N ARG A 45 -1.62 9.51 -8.50
CA ARG A 45 -2.15 8.20 -8.84
C ARG A 45 -2.67 7.48 -7.59
N VAL A 46 -1.94 7.48 -6.48
CA VAL A 46 -2.39 6.89 -5.21
C VAL A 46 -3.71 7.53 -4.79
N ILE A 47 -3.75 8.87 -4.71
CA ILE A 47 -4.95 9.62 -4.31
C ILE A 47 -6.12 9.31 -5.25
N ARG A 48 -5.88 9.22 -6.56
CA ARG A 48 -6.91 8.88 -7.54
C ARG A 48 -7.42 7.45 -7.37
N GLU A 49 -6.53 6.48 -7.19
CA GLU A 49 -6.90 5.07 -6.96
C GLU A 49 -7.75 4.94 -5.69
N GLU A 50 -7.37 5.62 -4.60
CA GLU A 50 -8.13 5.64 -3.34
C GLU A 50 -9.48 6.37 -3.46
N LEU A 51 -9.52 7.55 -4.10
CA LEU A 51 -10.77 8.29 -4.32
C LEU A 51 -11.76 7.53 -5.21
N ASN A 52 -11.24 6.75 -6.16
CA ASN A 52 -12.03 5.98 -7.09
C ASN A 52 -12.24 4.52 -6.62
N PHE A 53 -11.89 4.22 -5.36
CA PHE A 53 -12.07 2.90 -4.76
C PHE A 53 -13.55 2.57 -4.60
N ASN A 54 -14.05 1.60 -5.36
CA ASN A 54 -15.45 1.21 -5.33
C ASN A 54 -15.74 0.23 -4.18
N ARG A 55 -16.36 0.75 -3.11
CA ARG A 55 -16.76 -0.05 -1.94
C ARG A 55 -17.87 -1.06 -2.24
N ASP A 56 -18.71 -0.81 -3.23
CA ASP A 56 -19.79 -1.73 -3.62
C ASP A 56 -19.21 -2.94 -4.36
N ASP A 57 -18.25 -2.72 -5.26
CA ASP A 57 -17.53 -3.80 -5.94
C ASP A 57 -16.74 -4.65 -4.94
N LEU A 58 -16.09 -4.00 -3.95
CA LEU A 58 -15.43 -4.71 -2.87
C LEU A 58 -16.42 -5.63 -2.14
N LYS A 59 -17.56 -5.09 -1.69
CA LYS A 59 -18.57 -5.86 -0.95
C LYS A 59 -19.11 -7.03 -1.75
N LYS A 60 -19.36 -6.83 -3.05
CA LYS A 60 -19.80 -7.88 -3.97
C LYS A 60 -18.75 -8.97 -4.09
N ASN A 61 -17.50 -8.62 -4.39
CA ASN A 61 -16.41 -9.58 -4.52
C ASN A 61 -16.17 -10.37 -3.22
N THR A 62 -16.18 -9.69 -2.07
CA THR A 62 -16.08 -10.36 -0.77
C THR A 62 -17.21 -11.36 -0.56
N SER A 63 -18.45 -11.00 -0.90
CA SER A 63 -19.59 -11.92 -0.81
C SER A 63 -19.41 -13.15 -1.72
N ASP A 64 -18.96 -12.94 -2.96
CA ASP A 64 -18.74 -14.02 -3.93
C ASP A 64 -17.62 -14.97 -3.47
N MET A 65 -16.51 -14.43 -2.95
CA MET A 65 -15.41 -15.23 -2.39
C MET A 65 -15.83 -15.99 -1.12
N LEU A 66 -16.58 -15.34 -0.23
CA LEU A 66 -17.07 -15.99 0.99
C LEU A 66 -18.08 -17.09 0.68
N ALA A 67 -18.85 -16.99 -0.42
CA ALA A 67 -19.80 -18.02 -0.82
C ALA A 67 -19.12 -19.37 -1.13
N ILE A 68 -17.88 -19.35 -1.64
CA ILE A 68 -17.11 -20.54 -1.99
C ILE A 68 -16.03 -20.92 -0.96
N ALA A 69 -15.87 -20.13 0.09
CA ALA A 69 -14.85 -20.35 1.11
C ALA A 69 -15.16 -21.56 2.00
N THR A 70 -14.13 -22.31 2.39
CA THR A 70 -14.27 -23.39 3.38
C THR A 70 -14.54 -22.81 4.78
N PRO A 71 -15.07 -23.61 5.72
CA PRO A 71 -15.28 -23.17 7.10
C PRO A 71 -14.03 -22.58 7.75
N GLU A 72 -12.86 -23.17 7.49
CA GLU A 72 -11.56 -22.71 8.03
C GLU A 72 -11.15 -21.37 7.43
N GLN A 73 -11.35 -21.19 6.12
CA GLN A 73 -11.05 -19.92 5.43
C GLN A 73 -11.97 -18.80 5.89
N ARG A 74 -13.27 -19.08 6.07
CA ARG A 74 -14.22 -18.13 6.65
C ARG A 74 -13.85 -17.76 8.08
N TYR A 75 -13.52 -18.75 8.90
CA TYR A 75 -13.09 -18.51 10.28
C TYR A 75 -11.83 -17.62 10.35
N ALA A 76 -10.84 -17.87 9.50
CA ALA A 76 -9.64 -17.04 9.43
C ALA A 76 -9.97 -15.60 8.96
N PHE A 77 -10.82 -15.46 7.94
CA PHE A 77 -11.28 -14.16 7.46
C PHE A 77 -11.98 -13.37 8.55
N ASP A 78 -12.97 -13.97 9.22
CA ASP A 78 -13.74 -13.32 10.29
C ASP A 78 -12.84 -12.89 11.45
N LYS A 79 -11.84 -13.71 11.82
CA LYS A 79 -10.85 -13.37 12.84
C LYS A 79 -10.02 -12.14 12.46
N ILE A 80 -9.54 -12.07 11.23
CA ILE A 80 -8.73 -10.95 10.73
C ILE A 80 -9.58 -9.68 10.66
N VAL A 81 -10.75 -9.76 10.05
CA VAL A 81 -11.69 -8.64 9.93
C VAL A 81 -12.07 -8.11 11.30
N THR A 82 -12.44 -8.98 12.24
CA THR A 82 -12.78 -8.57 13.61
C THR A 82 -11.61 -7.85 14.28
N ALA A 83 -10.37 -8.35 14.14
CA ALA A 83 -9.20 -7.70 14.72
C ALA A 83 -8.94 -6.30 14.14
N VAL A 84 -9.19 -6.10 12.84
CA VAL A 84 -8.98 -4.80 12.17
C VAL A 84 -10.06 -3.77 12.53
N TYR A 85 -11.30 -4.22 12.79
CA TYR A 85 -12.44 -3.33 13.09
C TYR A 85 -12.73 -3.14 14.58
N CYS A 86 -12.06 -3.86 15.48
CA CYS A 86 -12.29 -3.81 16.93
C CYS A 86 -11.17 -3.13 17.75
N ASP A 87 -10.28 -2.37 17.11
CA ASP A 87 -9.36 -1.42 17.77
C ASP A 87 -9.93 0.02 17.77
#